data_AF-A0A4V0YAW5-F1
#
_entry.id   AF-A0A4V0YAW5-F1
#
_cell.length_a   1.000
_cell.length_b   1.000
_cell.length_c   1.000
_cell.angle_alpha   90.00
_cell.angle_beta   90.00
_cell.angle_gamma   90.00
#
_symmetry.space_group_name_H-M   'P 1'
#
loop_
_entity.id
_entity.type
_entity.pdbx_description
1 polymer ?
#
loop_
_entity_poly.entity_id
_entity_poly.type
_entity_poly.pdbx_seq_one_letter_code
_entity_poly.pdbx_strand_id
1 'polypeptide(L)'
;MLGQFNQALSGTIGPCLLVMSLSVLLTVGEGRNRPASRRWRAIGVAIGLAAAVVFAILRGTAILNRRSAVNLPTLILGVILDVALIAVIVLSQGIVERWRRTSASRVSADEKDDTSVRRARLRMTVANGIAAADIAVTIFFAMPDVILQLTNFVDTGDSPFISEPEEYSLVDGVATIPFSQVEDGHLHRFAYTAADGTEMRFIIILKNGGAYGVGLDACETCGDAGYYEQDGKIICKRCDVAINLATIGFKGGCNPIPFPYQVDDGAIIIHAADLDALSAHFQ
;
A
#
# COMPACT_ATOMS: atom_id res chain seq x y z
N MET A 1 17.82 -2.53 -6.01
CA MET A 1 17.06 -3.74 -6.40
C MET A 1 16.55 -4.55 -5.21
N LEU A 2 17.41 -5.17 -4.38
CA LEU A 2 16.96 -6.09 -3.31
C LEU A 2 16.06 -5.41 -2.25
N GLY A 3 16.36 -4.17 -1.85
CA GLY A 3 15.56 -3.42 -0.86
C GLY A 3 14.13 -3.13 -1.34
N GLN A 4 13.96 -2.74 -2.61
CA GLN A 4 12.65 -2.47 -3.21
C GLN A 4 11.83 -3.75 -3.42
N PHE A 5 12.47 -4.85 -3.80
CA PHE A 5 11.83 -6.16 -3.87
C PHE A 5 11.32 -6.62 -2.50
N ASN A 6 12.13 -6.43 -1.44
CA ASN A 6 11.74 -6.76 -0.08
C ASN A 6 10.56 -5.87 0.39
N GLN A 7 10.58 -4.58 0.03
CA GLN A 7 9.50 -3.66 0.34
C GLN A 7 8.19 -4.07 -0.35
N ALA A 8 8.23 -4.46 -1.63
CA ALA A 8 7.04 -4.91 -2.35
C ALA A 8 6.45 -6.19 -1.74
N LEU A 9 7.29 -7.16 -1.37
CA LEU A 9 6.83 -8.40 -0.77
C LEU A 9 6.27 -8.25 0.65
N SER A 10 6.62 -7.19 1.38
CA SER A 10 6.10 -6.95 2.74
C SER A 10 4.57 -6.90 2.79
N GLY A 11 3.91 -6.47 1.71
CA GLY A 11 2.45 -6.48 1.58
C GLY A 11 1.80 -7.87 1.60
N THR A 12 2.57 -8.94 1.40
CA THR A 12 2.06 -10.32 1.41
C THR A 12 1.99 -10.96 2.80
N ILE A 13 2.71 -10.39 3.78
CA ILE A 13 2.88 -10.98 5.11
C ILE A 13 1.54 -11.06 5.85
N GLY A 14 0.76 -9.98 5.85
CA GLY A 14 -0.56 -9.92 6.51
C GLY A 14 -1.51 -11.01 6.03
N PRO A 15 -1.80 -11.11 4.72
CA PRO A 15 -2.62 -12.18 4.17
C PRO A 15 -2.10 -13.60 4.47
N CYS A 16 -0.79 -13.82 4.40
CA CYS A 16 -0.20 -15.13 4.72
C CYS A 16 -0.44 -15.51 6.19
N LEU A 17 -0.16 -14.58 7.12
CA LEU A 17 -0.39 -14.80 8.55
C LEU A 17 -1.86 -15.04 8.87
N LEU A 18 -2.78 -14.32 8.20
CA LEU A 18 -4.21 -14.52 8.34
C LEU A 18 -4.63 -15.94 7.92
N VAL A 19 -4.22 -16.38 6.72
CA VAL A 19 -4.53 -17.72 6.21
C VAL A 19 -3.97 -18.81 7.13
N MET A 20 -2.74 -18.65 7.62
CA MET A 20 -2.10 -19.59 8.55
C MET A 20 -2.85 -19.65 9.89
N SER A 21 -3.13 -18.48 10.47
CA SER A 21 -3.81 -18.37 11.78
C SER A 21 -5.20 -18.99 11.73
N LEU A 22 -5.99 -18.67 10.71
CA LEU A 22 -7.33 -19.24 10.54
C LEU A 22 -7.26 -20.74 10.22
N SER A 23 -6.24 -21.19 9.50
CA SER A 23 -5.98 -22.61 9.24
C SER A 23 -5.81 -23.41 10.53
N VAL A 24 -5.09 -22.84 11.49
CA VAL A 24 -4.87 -23.41 12.83
C VAL A 24 -6.13 -23.31 13.69
N LEU A 25 -6.74 -22.13 13.83
CA LEU A 25 -7.87 -21.89 14.74
C LEU A 25 -9.11 -22.71 14.40
N LEU A 26 -9.41 -22.91 13.12
CA LEU A 26 -10.58 -23.67 12.67
C LEU A 26 -10.21 -25.12 12.27
N THR A 27 -9.11 -25.66 12.78
CA THR A 27 -8.69 -27.04 12.50
C THR A 27 -9.54 -28.07 13.24
N VAL A 28 -10.09 -29.03 12.49
CA VAL A 28 -10.94 -30.10 13.03
C VAL A 28 -10.21 -31.44 13.22
N GLY A 29 -8.88 -31.46 13.09
CA GLY A 29 -8.05 -32.67 13.21
C GLY A 29 -7.98 -33.51 11.93
N GLU A 30 -7.39 -34.71 12.06
CA GLU A 30 -7.16 -35.67 10.96
C GLU A 30 -8.16 -36.84 11.00
N GLY A 31 -8.66 -37.28 9.83
CA GLY A 31 -9.66 -38.35 9.72
C GLY A 31 -10.69 -38.15 8.61
N ARG A 32 -11.59 -39.13 8.45
CA ARG A 32 -12.62 -39.22 7.38
C ARG A 32 -13.74 -38.17 7.51
N ASN A 33 -14.00 -37.65 8.72
CA ASN A 33 -15.13 -36.77 9.03
C ASN A 33 -14.76 -35.28 8.99
N ARG A 34 -14.07 -34.81 7.94
CA ARG A 34 -13.76 -33.38 7.77
C ARG A 34 -14.98 -32.63 7.19
N PRO A 35 -15.28 -31.41 7.67
CA PRO A 35 -16.30 -30.59 7.03
C PRO A 35 -15.84 -30.18 5.63
N ALA A 36 -16.73 -30.29 4.64
CA ALA A 36 -16.45 -29.86 3.27
C ALA A 36 -16.06 -28.37 3.20
N SER A 37 -16.59 -27.56 4.11
CA SER A 37 -16.29 -26.13 4.25
C SER A 37 -14.84 -25.81 4.62
N ARG A 38 -14.02 -26.80 5.02
CA ARG A 38 -12.56 -26.61 5.22
C ARG A 38 -11.87 -26.06 3.96
N ARG A 39 -12.34 -26.47 2.77
CA ARG A 39 -11.78 -26.04 1.49
C ARG A 39 -12.14 -24.59 1.14
N TRP A 40 -13.15 -24.01 1.79
CA TRP A 40 -13.62 -22.67 1.47
C TRP A 40 -12.56 -21.60 1.71
N ARG A 41 -11.67 -21.78 2.69
CA ARG A 41 -10.54 -20.87 2.90
C ARG A 41 -9.58 -20.83 1.70
N ALA A 42 -9.27 -21.99 1.12
CA ALA A 42 -8.44 -22.06 -0.09
C ALA A 42 -9.16 -21.48 -1.31
N ILE A 43 -10.49 -21.65 -1.38
CA ILE A 43 -11.33 -20.99 -2.41
C ILE A 43 -11.27 -19.47 -2.22
N GLY A 44 -11.35 -18.96 -0.97
CA GLY A 44 -11.20 -17.55 -0.66
C GLY A 44 -9.85 -16.99 -1.13
N VAL A 45 -8.75 -17.71 -0.90
CA VAL A 45 -7.42 -17.37 -1.43
C VAL A 45 -7.45 -17.25 -2.96
N ALA A 46 -7.99 -18.27 -3.64
CA ALA A 46 -8.04 -18.29 -5.10
C ALA A 46 -8.89 -17.14 -5.67
N ILE A 47 -10.05 -16.87 -5.06
CA ILE A 47 -10.93 -15.76 -5.47
C ILE A 47 -10.24 -14.41 -5.25
N GLY A 48 -9.66 -14.18 -4.06
CA GLY A 48 -8.97 -12.94 -3.75
C GLY A 48 -7.80 -12.68 -4.69
N LEU A 49 -7.00 -13.71 -4.98
CA LEU A 49 -5.86 -13.62 -5.90
C LEU A 49 -6.32 -13.34 -7.34
N ALA A 50 -7.34 -14.05 -7.83
CA ALA A 50 -7.88 -13.85 -9.17
C ALA A 50 -8.45 -12.44 -9.34
N ALA A 51 -9.22 -11.96 -8.36
CA ALA A 51 -9.75 -10.60 -8.35
C ALA A 51 -8.62 -9.57 -8.30
N ALA A 52 -7.56 -9.81 -7.51
CA ALA A 52 -6.42 -8.92 -7.40
C ALA A 52 -5.67 -8.77 -8.73
N VAL A 53 -5.45 -9.89 -9.44
CA VAL A 53 -4.82 -9.89 -10.76
C VAL A 53 -5.67 -9.10 -11.76
N VAL A 54 -6.98 -9.36 -11.82
CA VAL A 54 -7.89 -8.63 -12.72
C VAL A 54 -7.86 -7.12 -12.41
N PHE A 55 -7.93 -6.73 -11.14
CA PHE A 55 -7.89 -5.33 -10.76
C PHE A 55 -6.53 -4.67 -11.04
N ALA A 56 -5.42 -5.37 -10.79
CA ALA A 56 -4.09 -4.90 -11.12
C ALA A 56 -3.94 -4.67 -12.63
N ILE A 57 -4.45 -5.57 -13.48
CA ILE A 57 -4.45 -5.40 -14.94
C ILE A 57 -5.28 -4.19 -15.34
N LEU A 58 -6.53 -4.08 -14.87
CA LEU A 58 -7.42 -2.96 -15.20
C LEU A 58 -6.84 -1.60 -14.79
N ARG A 59 -6.10 -1.56 -13.68
CA ARG A 59 -5.39 -0.37 -13.22
C ARG A 59 -4.14 -0.10 -14.05
N GLY A 60 -3.33 -1.12 -14.33
CA GLY A 60 -2.13 -1.02 -15.15
C GLY A 60 -2.42 -0.57 -16.59
N THR A 61 -3.59 -0.92 -17.14
CA THR A 61 -4.02 -0.49 -18.47
C THR A 61 -4.79 0.84 -18.49
N ALA A 62 -4.77 1.61 -17.39
CA ALA A 62 -5.48 2.89 -17.26
C ALA A 62 -6.99 2.85 -17.60
N ILE A 63 -7.64 1.67 -17.48
CA ILE A 63 -9.09 1.55 -17.63
C ILE A 63 -9.77 2.05 -16.34
N LEU A 64 -9.13 1.83 -15.19
CA LEU A 64 -9.56 2.32 -13.89
C LEU A 64 -8.67 3.47 -13.40
N ASN A 65 -9.14 4.71 -13.61
CA ASN A 65 -8.40 5.92 -13.24
C ASN A 65 -8.54 6.35 -11.77
N ARG A 66 -9.46 5.74 -11.00
CA ARG A 66 -9.66 6.06 -9.58
C ARG A 66 -9.65 4.81 -8.72
N ARG A 67 -8.50 4.56 -8.08
CA ARG A 67 -8.34 3.48 -7.09
C ARG A 67 -9.35 3.57 -5.95
N SER A 68 -9.67 4.79 -5.51
CA SER A 68 -10.60 5.06 -4.41
C SER A 68 -12.01 4.53 -4.67
N ALA A 69 -12.45 4.43 -5.93
CA ALA A 69 -13.78 3.92 -6.27
C ALA A 69 -13.96 2.44 -5.91
N VAL A 70 -12.88 1.65 -5.97
CA VAL A 70 -12.90 0.20 -5.67
C VAL A 70 -12.37 -0.07 -4.26
N ASN A 71 -11.33 0.65 -3.83
CA ASN A 71 -10.74 0.43 -2.52
C ASN A 71 -11.64 0.84 -1.36
N LEU A 72 -12.39 1.94 -1.48
CA LEU A 72 -13.25 2.41 -0.40
C LEU A 72 -14.37 1.40 -0.04
N PRO A 73 -15.18 0.90 -0.99
CA PRO A 73 -16.19 -0.11 -0.67
C PRO A 73 -15.56 -1.43 -0.19
N THR A 74 -14.40 -1.80 -0.74
CA THR A 74 -13.64 -2.98 -0.28
C THR A 74 -13.22 -2.85 1.18
N LEU A 75 -12.75 -1.67 1.58
CA LEU A 75 -12.33 -1.40 2.95
C LEU A 75 -13.52 -1.40 3.92
N ILE A 76 -14.65 -0.84 3.53
CA ILE A 76 -15.89 -0.90 4.32
C ILE A 76 -16.32 -2.36 4.53
N LEU A 77 -16.30 -3.18 3.46
CA LEU A 77 -16.60 -4.60 3.55
C LEU A 77 -15.59 -5.34 4.42
N GLY A 78 -14.30 -5.02 4.30
CA GLY A 78 -13.22 -5.56 5.11
C GLY A 78 -13.46 -5.34 6.59
N VAL A 79 -13.74 -4.11 7.02
CA VAL A 79 -14.02 -3.78 8.42
C VAL A 79 -15.22 -4.58 8.98
N ILE A 80 -16.27 -4.76 8.18
CA ILE A 80 -17.43 -5.56 8.58
C ILE A 80 -17.05 -7.04 8.77
N LEU A 81 -16.23 -7.58 7.85
CA LEU A 81 -15.75 -8.96 7.91
C LEU A 81 -14.77 -9.15 9.07
N ASP A 82 -13.88 -8.20 9.34
CA ASP A 82 -12.94 -8.23 10.47
C ASP A 82 -13.69 -8.34 11.81
N VAL A 83 -14.75 -7.54 12.00
CA VAL A 83 -15.60 -7.61 13.19
C VAL A 83 -16.25 -8.99 13.32
N ALA A 84 -16.77 -9.53 12.22
CA ALA A 84 -17.34 -10.88 12.21
C ALA A 84 -16.28 -11.96 12.47
N LEU A 85 -15.07 -11.78 11.95
CA LEU A 85 -13.95 -12.69 12.12
C LEU A 85 -13.46 -12.71 13.56
N ILE A 86 -13.37 -11.54 14.22
CA ILE A 86 -13.02 -11.44 15.64
C ILE A 86 -14.01 -12.27 16.47
N ALA A 87 -15.32 -12.18 16.20
CA ALA A 87 -16.32 -13.02 16.87
C ALA A 87 -16.09 -14.51 16.60
N VAL A 88 -15.73 -14.90 15.37
CA VAL A 88 -15.38 -16.29 15.04
C VAL A 88 -14.13 -16.76 15.79
N ILE A 89 -13.10 -15.91 15.91
CA ILE A 89 -11.85 -16.21 16.62
C ILE A 89 -12.15 -16.45 18.11
N VAL A 90 -12.91 -15.57 18.75
CA VAL A 90 -13.30 -15.71 20.17
C VAL A 90 -14.10 -16.99 20.39
N LEU A 91 -14.98 -17.36 19.46
CA LEU A 91 -15.83 -18.54 19.57
C LEU A 91 -15.17 -19.83 19.03
N SER A 92 -13.98 -19.74 18.43
CA SER A 92 -13.35 -20.79 17.63
C SER A 92 -13.17 -22.10 18.41
N GLN A 93 -12.62 -22.04 19.62
CA GLN A 93 -12.41 -23.20 20.49
C GLN A 93 -13.73 -23.94 20.76
N GLY A 94 -14.78 -23.18 21.10
CA GLY A 94 -16.10 -23.75 21.37
C GLY A 94 -16.78 -24.31 20.11
N ILE A 95 -16.54 -23.73 18.94
CA ILE A 95 -17.07 -24.24 17.66
C ILE A 95 -16.37 -25.55 17.29
N VAL A 96 -15.04 -25.58 17.34
CA VAL A 96 -14.22 -26.76 17.00
C VAL A 96 -14.48 -27.91 17.98
N GLU A 97 -14.54 -27.64 19.27
CA GLU A 97 -14.76 -28.66 20.30
C GLU A 97 -16.15 -29.31 20.16
N ARG A 98 -17.19 -28.50 19.88
CA ARG A 98 -18.54 -29.02 19.60
C ARG A 98 -18.58 -29.84 18.31
N TRP A 99 -17.83 -29.44 17.29
CA TRP A 99 -17.68 -30.23 16.06
C TRP A 99 -16.99 -31.57 16.33
N ARG A 100 -15.89 -31.58 17.10
CA ARG A 100 -15.16 -32.81 17.45
C ARG A 100 -16.04 -33.79 18.22
N ARG A 101 -16.74 -33.32 19.26
CA ARG A 101 -17.68 -34.15 20.04
C ARG A 101 -18.78 -34.78 19.19
N THR A 102 -19.44 -33.98 18.36
CA THR A 102 -20.50 -34.47 17.45
C THR A 102 -19.97 -35.35 16.31
N SER A 103 -18.71 -35.18 15.91
CA SER A 103 -18.08 -36.02 14.88
C SER A 103 -17.59 -37.36 15.43
N ALA A 104 -17.20 -37.41 16.70
CA ALA A 104 -16.86 -38.65 17.40
C ALA A 104 -18.10 -39.53 17.62
N SER A 105 -19.24 -38.92 18.00
CA SER A 105 -20.51 -39.65 18.15
C SER A 105 -21.01 -40.25 16.83
N ARG A 106 -20.73 -39.64 15.67
CA ARG A 106 -21.05 -40.19 14.34
C ARG A 106 -20.29 -41.47 13.98
N VAL A 107 -19.14 -41.75 14.58
CA VAL A 107 -18.41 -43.00 14.33
C VAL A 107 -19.09 -44.18 15.05
N SER A 108 -19.86 -43.88 16.11
CA SER A 108 -20.45 -44.89 17.00
C SER A 108 -21.95 -45.14 16.77
N ALA A 109 -22.67 -44.21 16.13
CA ALA A 109 -24.12 -44.31 15.94
C ALA A 109 -24.50 -44.18 14.46
N ASP A 110 -25.29 -45.14 13.98
CA ASP A 110 -25.97 -45.10 12.69
C ASP A 110 -26.86 -43.85 12.59
N GLU A 111 -26.80 -43.19 11.45
CA GLU A 111 -27.05 -41.75 11.26
C GLU A 111 -28.52 -41.35 11.46
N LYS A 112 -28.89 -40.94 12.69
CA LYS A 112 -30.15 -40.20 12.94
C LYS A 112 -29.92 -38.68 12.92
N ASP A 113 -30.78 -37.98 12.17
CA ASP A 113 -30.85 -36.53 11.96
C ASP A 113 -31.10 -35.77 13.28
N ASP A 114 -30.05 -35.64 14.11
CA ASP A 114 -30.14 -34.89 15.35
C ASP A 114 -29.91 -33.39 15.09
N THR A 115 -30.81 -32.55 15.62
CA THR A 115 -30.71 -31.08 15.52
C THR A 115 -29.41 -30.53 16.10
N SER A 116 -28.79 -31.21 17.06
CA SER A 116 -27.48 -30.83 17.61
C SER A 116 -26.37 -30.87 16.54
N VAL A 117 -26.40 -31.88 15.67
CA VAL A 117 -25.45 -32.12 14.60
C VAL A 117 -25.62 -31.10 13.48
N ARG A 118 -26.87 -30.79 13.10
CA ARG A 118 -27.18 -29.73 12.14
C ARG A 118 -26.66 -28.38 12.61
N ARG A 119 -26.84 -28.03 13.89
CA ARG A 119 -26.32 -26.79 14.48
C ARG A 119 -24.79 -26.73 14.50
N ALA A 120 -24.11 -27.83 14.84
CA ALA A 120 -22.66 -27.90 14.81
C ALA A 120 -22.10 -27.72 13.39
N ARG A 121 -22.73 -28.35 12.39
CA ARG A 121 -22.42 -28.17 10.97
C ARG A 121 -22.63 -26.73 10.52
N LEU A 122 -23.78 -26.15 10.83
CA LEU A 122 -24.09 -24.77 10.45
C LEU A 122 -23.04 -23.80 11.01
N ARG A 123 -22.67 -23.91 12.30
CA ARG A 123 -21.65 -23.06 12.93
C ARG A 123 -20.29 -23.17 12.25
N MET A 124 -19.84 -24.40 11.94
CA MET A 124 -18.58 -24.60 11.22
C MET A 124 -18.64 -24.05 9.79
N THR A 125 -19.76 -24.20 9.10
CA THR A 125 -19.95 -23.66 7.74
C THR A 125 -19.92 -22.14 7.75
N VAL A 126 -20.64 -21.49 8.68
CA VAL A 126 -20.65 -20.04 8.83
C VAL A 126 -19.26 -19.51 9.20
N ALA A 127 -18.57 -20.14 10.16
CA ALA A 127 -17.22 -19.74 10.55
C ALA A 127 -16.21 -19.84 9.38
N ASN A 128 -16.25 -20.93 8.61
CA ASN A 128 -15.39 -21.05 7.42
C ASN A 128 -15.81 -20.12 6.29
N GLY A 129 -17.09 -19.77 6.17
CA GLY A 129 -17.59 -18.80 5.19
C GLY A 129 -17.09 -17.39 5.48
N ILE A 130 -17.20 -16.94 6.74
CA ILE A 130 -16.66 -15.65 7.19
C ILE A 130 -15.14 -15.62 6.97
N ALA A 131 -14.42 -16.64 7.44
CA ALA A 131 -12.97 -16.76 7.24
C ALA A 131 -12.57 -16.73 5.75
N ALA A 132 -13.33 -17.39 4.87
CA ALA A 132 -13.04 -17.40 3.44
C ALA A 132 -13.28 -16.04 2.78
N ALA A 133 -14.38 -15.36 3.14
CA ALA A 133 -14.68 -14.02 2.64
C ALA A 133 -13.64 -13.00 3.10
N ASP A 134 -13.26 -13.06 4.38
CA ASP A 134 -12.25 -12.20 4.99
C ASP A 134 -10.87 -12.37 4.32
N ILE A 135 -10.43 -13.61 4.14
CA ILE A 135 -9.21 -13.94 3.38
C ILE A 135 -9.29 -13.37 1.96
N ALA A 136 -10.41 -13.54 1.26
CA ALA A 136 -10.57 -13.06 -0.11
C ALA A 136 -10.46 -11.53 -0.19
N VAL A 137 -11.12 -10.80 0.70
CA VAL A 137 -11.08 -9.33 0.76
C VAL A 137 -9.70 -8.83 1.15
N THR A 138 -9.06 -9.43 2.15
CA THR A 138 -7.71 -9.07 2.60
C THR A 138 -6.68 -9.27 1.49
N ILE A 139 -6.72 -10.41 0.79
CA ILE A 139 -5.85 -10.68 -0.36
C ILE A 139 -6.12 -9.70 -1.49
N PHE A 140 -7.40 -9.45 -1.82
CA PHE A 140 -7.78 -8.51 -2.86
C PHE A 140 -7.30 -7.09 -2.55
N PHE A 141 -7.32 -6.67 -1.29
CA PHE A 141 -6.85 -5.35 -0.88
C PHE A 141 -5.33 -5.22 -0.96
N ALA A 142 -4.59 -6.26 -0.53
CA ALA A 142 -3.13 -6.22 -0.43
C ALA A 142 -2.39 -6.52 -1.74
N MET A 143 -2.85 -7.53 -2.49
CA MET A 143 -2.09 -8.07 -3.64
C MET A 143 -1.97 -7.16 -4.86
N PRO A 144 -2.94 -6.31 -5.23
CA PRO A 144 -2.81 -5.47 -6.42
C PRO A 144 -1.60 -4.52 -6.37
N ASP A 145 -1.32 -3.95 -5.19
CA ASP A 145 -0.14 -3.09 -5.03
C ASP A 145 1.15 -3.89 -5.15
N VAL A 146 1.20 -5.09 -4.57
CA VAL A 146 2.35 -6.00 -4.71
C VAL A 146 2.57 -6.35 -6.18
N ILE A 147 1.51 -6.71 -6.92
CA ILE A 147 1.58 -7.05 -8.34
C ILE A 147 2.11 -5.86 -9.13
N LEU A 148 1.54 -4.67 -8.96
CA LEU A 148 1.95 -3.47 -9.69
C LEU A 148 3.39 -3.06 -9.37
N GLN A 149 3.79 -3.10 -8.10
CA GLN A 149 5.18 -2.83 -7.71
C GLN A 149 6.16 -3.84 -8.31
N LEU A 150 5.76 -5.11 -8.42
CA LEU A 150 6.58 -6.14 -9.03
C LEU A 150 6.63 -6.04 -10.57
N THR A 151 5.56 -5.62 -11.23
CA THR A 151 5.55 -5.42 -12.69
C THR A 151 6.34 -4.20 -13.12
N ASN A 152 6.48 -3.20 -12.26
CA ASN A 152 7.33 -2.04 -12.51
C ASN A 152 8.83 -2.37 -12.69
N PHE A 153 9.26 -3.60 -12.35
CA PHE A 153 10.64 -4.05 -12.63
C PHE A 153 10.85 -4.55 -14.07
N VAL A 154 9.78 -4.77 -14.85
CA VAL A 154 9.85 -5.34 -16.21
C VAL A 154 10.03 -4.25 -17.26
N ASP A 155 9.52 -3.04 -17.04
CA ASP A 155 9.77 -1.87 -17.88
C ASP A 155 10.85 -0.98 -17.23
N THR A 156 12.11 -1.19 -17.62
CA THR A 156 13.26 -0.34 -17.26
C THR A 156 13.22 1.06 -17.92
N GLY A 157 12.04 1.67 -18.08
CA GLY A 157 11.88 2.96 -18.75
C GLY A 157 10.67 3.80 -18.34
N ASP A 158 9.53 3.18 -17.96
CA ASP A 158 8.26 3.89 -17.68
C ASP A 158 7.53 3.33 -16.46
N SER A 159 8.13 3.33 -15.26
CA SER A 159 7.28 3.24 -14.04
C SER A 159 6.76 4.63 -13.67
N PRO A 160 5.81 4.74 -12.72
CA PRO A 160 5.63 5.95 -11.90
C PRO A 160 6.91 6.22 -11.07
N PHE A 161 8.04 6.36 -11.77
CA PHE A 161 9.33 6.62 -11.22
C PHE A 161 9.38 8.09 -10.89
N ILE A 162 9.90 8.33 -9.70
CA ILE A 162 10.44 9.61 -9.35
C ILE A 162 11.58 9.84 -10.36
N SER A 163 11.50 10.90 -11.18
CA SER A 163 12.51 11.32 -12.17
C SER A 163 13.97 11.20 -11.67
N GLU A 164 14.93 10.90 -12.53
CA GLU A 164 16.32 10.92 -12.06
C GLU A 164 16.72 12.33 -11.59
N PRO A 165 17.53 12.46 -10.53
CA PRO A 165 18.02 13.76 -10.11
C PRO A 165 18.82 14.44 -11.22
N GLU A 166 18.49 15.69 -11.48
CA GLU A 166 19.22 16.54 -12.39
C GLU A 166 20.45 17.15 -11.73
N GLU A 167 21.44 17.46 -12.55
CA GLU A 167 22.66 18.14 -12.13
C GLU A 167 22.37 19.62 -11.83
N TYR A 168 23.14 20.19 -10.91
CA TYR A 168 23.12 21.60 -10.57
C TYR A 168 24.50 22.07 -10.08
N SER A 169 24.72 23.38 -10.05
CA SER A 169 25.98 23.94 -9.55
C SER A 169 25.93 24.08 -8.03
N LEU A 170 26.92 23.53 -7.32
CA LEU A 170 27.12 23.74 -5.89
C LEU A 170 28.54 24.26 -5.63
N VAL A 171 28.65 25.55 -5.29
CA VAL A 171 29.94 26.23 -5.04
C VAL A 171 29.84 26.97 -3.72
N ASP A 172 30.83 26.80 -2.84
CA ASP A 172 30.91 27.45 -1.52
C ASP A 172 29.61 27.34 -0.68
N GLY A 173 28.94 26.20 -0.77
CA GLY A 173 27.70 25.93 -0.02
C GLY A 173 26.44 26.61 -0.60
N VAL A 174 26.51 27.10 -1.84
CA VAL A 174 25.39 27.71 -2.55
C VAL A 174 25.05 26.86 -3.77
N ALA A 175 23.84 26.31 -3.78
CA ALA A 175 23.26 25.60 -4.91
C ALA A 175 22.55 26.59 -5.85
N THR A 176 22.89 26.55 -7.13
CA THR A 176 22.34 27.44 -8.16
C THR A 176 21.70 26.61 -9.28
N ILE A 177 20.41 26.83 -9.51
CA ILE A 177 19.61 26.15 -10.53
C ILE A 177 19.08 27.22 -11.52
N PRO A 178 19.57 27.26 -12.77
CA PRO A 178 19.09 28.21 -13.78
C PRO A 178 17.61 28.00 -14.12
N PHE A 179 16.86 29.06 -14.39
CA PHE A 179 15.47 28.96 -14.82
C PHE A 179 15.29 28.16 -16.10
N SER A 180 16.23 28.26 -17.04
CA SER A 180 16.21 27.49 -18.29
C SER A 180 16.18 25.98 -18.08
N GLN A 181 16.53 25.51 -16.88
CA GLN A 181 16.46 24.09 -16.51
C GLN A 181 15.07 23.69 -16.01
N VAL A 182 14.30 24.62 -15.42
CA VAL A 182 13.10 24.31 -14.63
C VAL A 182 11.83 25.06 -15.06
N GLU A 183 11.89 25.81 -16.17
CA GLU A 183 10.80 26.68 -16.64
C GLU A 183 9.80 25.99 -17.59
N ASP A 184 9.93 24.68 -17.83
CA ASP A 184 9.09 23.93 -18.79
C ASP A 184 7.71 23.55 -18.24
N GLY A 185 7.48 23.73 -16.94
CA GLY A 185 6.22 23.39 -16.26
C GLY A 185 6.18 21.99 -15.66
N HIS A 186 7.26 21.21 -15.75
CA HIS A 186 7.36 19.85 -15.23
C HIS A 186 8.03 19.78 -13.85
N LEU A 187 7.95 18.61 -13.22
CA LEU A 187 8.57 18.32 -11.94
C LEU A 187 10.05 17.98 -12.09
N HIS A 188 10.91 18.91 -11.67
CA HIS A 188 12.36 18.72 -11.61
C HIS A 188 12.79 18.22 -10.24
N ARG A 189 13.77 17.33 -10.20
CA ARG A 189 14.32 16.79 -8.95
C ARG A 189 15.83 16.93 -8.91
N PHE A 190 16.35 17.13 -7.71
CA PHE A 190 17.77 17.26 -7.43
C PHE A 190 18.11 16.41 -6.21
N ALA A 191 19.34 15.90 -6.16
CA ALA A 191 19.88 15.13 -5.04
C ALA A 191 20.93 15.97 -4.32
N TYR A 192 20.93 15.93 -3.00
CA TYR A 192 21.89 16.65 -2.16
C TYR A 192 22.35 15.75 -1.03
N THR A 193 23.66 15.62 -0.84
CA THR A 193 24.22 14.93 0.33
C THR A 193 24.44 15.96 1.44
N ALA A 194 23.72 15.81 2.55
CA ALA A 194 23.85 16.68 3.71
C ALA A 194 25.21 16.52 4.41
N ALA A 195 25.57 17.50 5.23
CA ALA A 195 26.84 17.49 5.99
C ALA A 195 27.00 16.28 6.93
N ASP A 196 25.90 15.67 7.37
CA ASP A 196 25.88 14.45 8.18
C ASP A 196 25.96 13.15 7.35
N GLY A 197 26.03 13.26 6.02
CA GLY A 197 26.06 12.14 5.07
C GLY A 197 24.68 11.64 4.63
N THR A 198 23.59 12.30 5.03
CA THR A 198 22.23 11.92 4.63
C THR A 198 21.98 12.28 3.16
N GLU A 199 21.55 11.30 2.37
CA GLU A 199 21.13 11.50 0.98
C GLU A 199 19.72 12.12 0.94
N MET A 200 19.65 13.40 0.61
CA MET A 200 18.42 14.17 0.51
C MET A 200 18.04 14.42 -0.94
N ARG A 201 16.77 14.78 -1.15
CA ARG A 201 16.26 15.20 -2.45
C ARG A 201 15.35 16.41 -2.29
N PHE A 202 15.36 17.29 -3.28
CA PHE A 202 14.41 18.40 -3.37
C PHE A 202 13.84 18.50 -4.77
N ILE A 203 12.66 19.11 -4.88
CA ILE A 203 11.92 19.25 -6.12
C ILE A 203 11.59 20.71 -6.40
N ILE A 204 11.55 21.02 -7.69
CA ILE A 204 11.23 22.34 -8.22
C ILE A 204 10.17 22.18 -9.32
N ILE A 205 9.17 23.07 -9.34
CA ILE A 205 8.19 23.13 -10.42
C ILE A 205 7.70 24.55 -10.66
N LEU A 206 7.53 24.92 -11.93
CA LEU A 206 6.91 26.19 -12.33
C LEU A 206 5.38 26.12 -12.16
N LYS A 207 4.81 27.07 -11.41
CA LYS A 207 3.36 27.18 -11.19
C LYS A 207 2.69 27.94 -12.33
N ASN A 208 1.38 27.76 -12.49
CA ASN A 208 0.52 28.47 -13.47
C ASN A 208 0.51 30.01 -13.38
N GLY A 209 1.21 30.62 -12.41
CA GLY A 209 1.36 32.07 -12.26
C GLY A 209 2.80 32.58 -12.40
N GLY A 210 3.73 31.76 -12.91
CA GLY A 210 5.14 32.12 -13.10
C GLY A 210 6.01 32.03 -11.84
N ALA A 211 5.44 31.73 -10.69
CA ALA A 211 6.18 31.49 -9.45
C ALA A 211 6.66 30.04 -9.38
N TYR A 212 7.82 29.82 -8.78
CA TYR A 212 8.33 28.47 -8.52
C TYR A 212 7.78 27.88 -7.22
N GLY A 213 7.50 26.58 -7.22
CA GLY A 213 7.32 25.77 -6.03
C GLY A 213 8.60 25.03 -5.75
N VAL A 214 9.19 25.24 -4.57
CA VAL A 214 10.43 24.59 -4.13
C VAL A 214 10.18 23.95 -2.77
N GLY A 215 10.63 22.72 -2.60
CA GLY A 215 10.53 21.99 -1.33
C GLY A 215 11.25 20.65 -1.38
N LEU A 216 11.39 20.00 -0.23
CA LEU A 216 11.99 18.66 -0.16
C LEU A 216 11.12 17.66 -0.92
N ASP A 217 11.75 16.62 -1.46
CA ASP A 217 11.07 15.44 -1.99
C ASP A 217 10.57 14.53 -0.84
N ALA A 218 9.96 15.16 0.17
CA ALA A 218 9.49 14.59 1.42
C ALA A 218 8.31 15.41 1.97
N CYS A 219 7.46 14.78 2.77
CA CYS A 219 6.29 15.42 3.38
C CYS A 219 6.14 15.06 4.86
N GLU A 220 5.45 15.92 5.63
CA GLU A 220 5.22 15.71 7.07
C GLU A 220 4.45 14.42 7.37
N THR A 221 3.61 13.96 6.43
CA THR A 221 2.73 12.80 6.63
C THR A 221 3.37 11.48 6.20
N CYS A 222 4.18 11.49 5.14
CA CYS A 222 4.66 10.30 4.44
C CYS A 222 6.18 10.18 4.42
N GLY A 223 6.92 11.12 5.03
CA GLY A 223 8.37 11.13 5.01
C GLY A 223 8.92 11.29 3.60
N ASP A 224 10.07 10.68 3.35
CA ASP A 224 10.93 10.75 2.16
C ASP A 224 10.45 9.94 0.94
N ALA A 225 9.17 9.58 0.89
CA ALA A 225 8.65 8.72 -0.16
C ALA A 225 8.79 9.31 -1.58
N GLY A 226 8.81 10.64 -1.67
CA GLY A 226 8.93 11.41 -2.89
C GLY A 226 7.64 11.61 -3.70
N TYR A 227 7.78 12.34 -4.80
CA TYR A 227 6.68 12.80 -5.66
C TYR A 227 6.93 12.52 -7.13
N TYR A 228 5.89 12.13 -7.86
CA TYR A 228 5.96 11.96 -9.31
C TYR A 228 4.91 12.81 -10.01
N GLU A 229 5.14 13.13 -11.27
CA GLU A 229 4.19 13.83 -12.12
C GLU A 229 3.36 12.83 -12.93
N GLN A 230 2.05 13.01 -12.96
CA GLN A 230 1.14 12.26 -13.82
C GLN A 230 -0.04 13.14 -14.23
N ASP A 231 -0.33 13.19 -15.54
CA ASP A 231 -1.43 13.99 -16.09
C ASP A 231 -1.41 15.48 -15.64
N GLY A 232 -0.22 16.07 -15.56
CA GLY A 232 -0.01 17.46 -15.10
C GLY A 232 -0.30 17.69 -13.61
N LYS A 233 -0.32 16.63 -12.80
CA LYS A 233 -0.49 16.69 -11.35
C LYS A 233 0.75 16.15 -10.67
N ILE A 234 1.10 16.74 -9.53
CA ILE A 234 2.13 16.22 -8.65
C ILE A 234 1.48 15.29 -7.62
N ILE A 235 1.92 14.04 -7.55
CA ILE A 235 1.31 13.00 -6.73
C ILE A 235 2.34 12.46 -5.74
N CYS A 236 1.97 12.36 -4.46
CA CYS A 236 2.82 11.72 -3.46
C CYS A 236 2.86 10.20 -3.69
N LYS A 237 4.08 9.64 -3.78
CA LYS A 237 4.29 8.21 -4.05
C LYS A 237 3.70 7.28 -2.99
N ARG A 238 3.57 7.73 -1.74
CA ARG A 238 3.05 6.91 -0.62
C ARG A 238 1.54 7.04 -0.43
N CYS A 239 1.01 8.26 -0.38
CA CYS A 239 -0.41 8.52 -0.08
C CYS A 239 -1.30 8.57 -1.35
N ASP A 240 -0.73 8.62 -2.56
CA ASP A 240 -1.44 8.76 -3.85
C ASP A 240 -2.35 10.02 -3.89
N VAL A 241 -2.03 11.01 -3.05
CA VAL A 241 -2.73 12.29 -3.00
C VAL A 241 -2.11 13.19 -4.06
N ALA A 242 -2.97 13.66 -4.98
CA ALA A 242 -2.63 14.72 -5.91
C ALA A 242 -2.58 16.06 -5.17
N ILE A 243 -1.45 16.74 -5.31
CA ILE A 243 -1.16 18.00 -4.65
C ILE A 243 -1.59 19.13 -5.56
N ASN A 244 -2.17 20.17 -4.96
CA ASN A 244 -2.45 21.39 -5.70
C ASN A 244 -1.13 22.10 -6.00
N LEU A 245 -0.79 22.21 -7.29
CA LEU A 245 0.42 22.86 -7.79
C LEU A 245 0.66 24.25 -7.17
N ALA A 246 -0.41 25.05 -6.99
CA ALA A 246 -0.32 26.38 -6.42
C ALA A 246 0.13 26.37 -4.94
N THR A 247 -0.01 25.24 -4.25
CA THR A 247 0.31 25.09 -2.82
C THR A 247 1.70 24.53 -2.56
N ILE A 248 2.45 24.13 -3.60
CA ILE A 248 3.84 23.68 -3.44
C ILE A 248 4.70 24.86 -2.98
N GLY A 249 5.42 24.70 -1.87
CA GLY A 249 6.11 25.79 -1.15
C GLY A 249 5.35 26.30 0.08
N PHE A 250 4.13 25.81 0.35
CA PHE A 250 3.44 26.00 1.62
C PHE A 250 3.48 24.71 2.46
N LYS A 251 3.63 24.87 3.77
CA LYS A 251 3.66 23.74 4.72
C LYS A 251 2.32 23.04 4.89
N GLY A 252 2.37 21.75 5.24
CA GLY A 252 1.24 20.96 5.74
C GLY A 252 0.79 19.81 4.84
N GLY A 253 0.31 18.73 5.46
CA GLY A 253 -0.29 17.58 4.78
C GLY A 253 0.72 16.77 3.93
N CYS A 254 0.30 16.33 2.73
CA CYS A 254 1.19 15.67 1.77
C CYS A 254 1.98 16.70 0.91
N ASN A 255 1.97 18.03 1.19
CA ASN A 255 2.79 19.00 0.44
C ASN A 255 4.29 18.82 0.69
N PRO A 256 5.14 19.12 -0.32
CA PRO A 256 6.60 19.12 -0.17
C PRO A 256 7.01 20.05 0.98
N ILE A 257 7.90 19.59 1.86
CA ILE A 257 8.36 20.39 3.00
C ILE A 257 9.11 21.62 2.47
N PRO A 258 8.61 22.85 2.71
CA PRO A 258 9.26 24.04 2.19
C PRO A 258 10.53 24.38 2.98
N PHE A 259 11.49 25.00 2.32
CA PHE A 259 12.69 25.56 2.91
C PHE A 259 13.04 26.91 2.24
N PRO A 260 13.86 27.77 2.88
CA PRO A 260 14.25 29.05 2.29
C PRO A 260 14.97 28.88 0.95
N TYR A 261 14.59 29.70 -0.04
CA TYR A 261 15.27 29.85 -1.31
C TYR A 261 15.14 31.29 -1.79
N GLN A 262 16.03 31.69 -2.70
CA GLN A 262 15.98 32.98 -3.36
C GLN A 262 15.80 32.79 -4.86
N VAL A 263 15.22 33.80 -5.48
CA VAL A 263 15.08 33.92 -6.92
C VAL A 263 15.83 35.18 -7.30
N ASP A 264 16.96 35.03 -7.98
CA ASP A 264 17.81 36.14 -8.40
C ASP A 264 18.56 35.78 -9.69
N ASP A 265 18.89 36.79 -10.49
CA ASP A 265 19.69 36.69 -11.73
C ASP A 265 19.31 35.52 -12.66
N GLY A 266 18.01 35.22 -12.80
CA GLY A 266 17.52 34.15 -13.66
C GLY A 266 17.76 32.73 -13.14
N ALA A 267 18.00 32.58 -11.83
CA ALA A 267 18.22 31.31 -11.17
C ALA A 267 17.48 31.21 -9.82
N ILE A 268 17.31 29.97 -9.36
CA ILE A 268 16.92 29.62 -8.00
C ILE A 268 18.21 29.36 -7.22
N ILE A 269 18.35 30.06 -6.09
CA ILE A 269 19.50 29.98 -5.20
C ILE A 269 19.07 29.35 -3.88
N ILE A 270 19.77 28.30 -3.46
CA ILE A 270 19.49 27.55 -2.24
C ILE A 270 20.78 27.44 -1.42
N HIS A 271 20.73 27.77 -0.13
CA HIS A 271 21.88 27.58 0.75
C HIS A 271 21.91 26.15 1.29
N ALA A 272 23.07 25.50 1.19
CA ALA A 272 23.29 24.14 1.69
C ALA A 272 22.92 23.99 3.17
N ALA A 273 23.19 25.03 3.98
CA ALA A 273 22.85 25.04 5.41
C ALA A 273 21.34 24.90 5.69
N ASP A 274 20.48 25.43 4.80
CA ASP A 274 19.03 25.29 4.94
C ASP A 274 18.56 23.86 4.64
N LEU A 275 19.25 23.16 3.73
CA LEU A 275 19.02 21.74 3.47
C LEU A 275 19.57 20.86 4.59
N ASP A 276 20.79 21.13 5.07
CA ASP A 276 21.42 20.40 6.18
C ASP A 276 20.56 20.41 7.44
N ALA A 277 19.91 21.55 7.74
CA ALA A 277 19.02 21.68 8.88
C ALA A 277 17.78 20.76 8.83
N LEU A 278 17.48 20.18 7.66
CA LEU A 278 16.30 19.37 7.38
C LEU A 278 16.61 17.90 7.07
N SER A 279 17.88 17.46 7.25
CA SER A 279 18.31 16.08 6.98
C SER A 279 17.50 15.02 7.73
N ALA A 280 17.00 15.35 8.93
CA ALA A 280 16.16 14.47 9.75
C ALA A 280 14.86 14.01 9.07
N HIS A 281 14.43 14.65 7.97
CA HIS A 281 13.27 14.22 7.19
C HIS A 281 13.55 13.04 6.24
N PHE A 282 14.82 12.63 6.08
CA PHE A 282 15.29 11.58 5.17
C PHE A 282 15.96 10.42 5.94
N GLN A 283 15.19 9.76 6.82
CA GLN A 283 15.64 8.64 7.68
C GLN A 283 14.85 7.34 7.46
#